data_AF-A0A453MTA0-F1
#
_entry.id   AF-A0A453MTA0-F1
#
_cell.length_a   1.000
_cell.length_b   1.000
_cell.length_c   1.000
_cell.angle_alpha   90.00
_cell.angle_beta   90.00
_cell.angle_gamma   90.00
#
_symmetry.space_group_name_H-M   'P 1'
#
loop_
_entity.id
_entity.type
_entity.pdbx_description
1 polymer ?
#
loop_
_entity_poly.entity_id
_entity_poly.type
_entity_poly.pdbx_seq_one_letter_code
_entity_poly.pdbx_strand_id
1 'polypeptide(L)'
;EAKKTMPTAGKINVTPLEDKTSEEEPVVYATKLEAKNAFKSLLESANVQSDWSWDQAMRVIISDKRYGALKTLGERKQAFNEYLNQRKKIEVEERRVKQRKARDDFFTMLEECKDLTSSLRWSKAITMFGHDERFNAVERPKEREDLFENYLVELQKKEKAKAAEEHKRRIAEYREFLESCDFIKANTQWRKVQDRLEDDERYARLEKIDRLDVFQDYIRHLEKEEEEQKRIRKVCCYLHH
;
A
#
# COMPACT_ATOMS: atom_id res chain seq x y z
N GLU A 1 1.85 -82.13 -54.39
CA GLU A 1 1.84 -81.73 -52.97
C GLU A 1 0.64 -82.37 -52.27
N ALA A 2 0.85 -82.96 -51.11
CA ALA A 2 -0.08 -83.91 -50.49
C ALA A 2 -0.72 -83.36 -49.20
N LYS A 3 -2.03 -83.62 -49.07
CA LYS A 3 -2.81 -83.92 -47.84
C LYS A 3 -3.08 -82.83 -46.78
N LYS A 4 -4.29 -82.27 -46.90
CA LYS A 4 -5.40 -82.19 -45.91
C LYS A 4 -5.12 -82.67 -44.48
N THR A 5 -5.38 -81.80 -43.47
CA THR A 5 -6.13 -82.08 -42.21
C THR A 5 -6.29 -80.82 -41.35
N MET A 6 -7.53 -80.47 -40.97
CA MET A 6 -7.81 -79.87 -39.65
C MET A 6 -8.03 -81.02 -38.64
N PRO A 7 -7.90 -80.82 -37.30
CA PRO A 7 -9.05 -80.36 -36.49
C PRO A 7 -8.75 -79.56 -35.18
N THR A 8 -9.78 -78.81 -34.76
CA THR A 8 -10.30 -78.60 -33.38
C THR A 8 -9.52 -77.89 -32.26
N ALA A 9 -10.10 -76.76 -31.83
CA ALA A 9 -10.56 -76.39 -30.48
C ALA A 9 -9.62 -76.56 -29.25
N GLY A 10 -9.31 -75.44 -28.60
CA GLY A 10 -8.63 -75.41 -27.31
C GLY A 10 -8.72 -74.07 -26.57
N LYS A 11 -9.91 -73.80 -26.02
CA LYS A 11 -10.23 -72.99 -24.82
C LYS A 11 -9.43 -71.70 -24.53
N ILE A 12 -10.12 -70.61 -24.79
CA ILE A 12 -10.00 -69.28 -24.19
C ILE A 12 -10.17 -69.42 -22.67
N ASN A 13 -9.21 -68.96 -21.88
CA ASN A 13 -9.40 -68.62 -20.47
C ASN A 13 -8.87 -67.19 -20.28
N VAL A 14 -9.66 -66.22 -20.75
CA VAL A 14 -9.51 -64.81 -20.36
C VAL A 14 -10.27 -64.67 -19.05
N THR A 15 -9.52 -64.62 -17.96
CA THR A 15 -10.04 -64.25 -16.64
C THR A 15 -10.62 -62.83 -16.76
N PRO A 16 -11.91 -62.60 -16.46
CA PRO A 16 -12.44 -61.26 -16.35
C PRO A 16 -11.80 -60.60 -15.13
N LEU A 17 -11.08 -59.50 -15.34
CA LEU A 17 -10.71 -58.60 -14.26
C LEU A 17 -12.00 -57.93 -13.81
N GLU A 18 -12.60 -58.47 -12.76
CA GLU A 18 -13.75 -57.87 -12.09
C GLU A 18 -13.33 -56.50 -11.57
N ASP A 19 -13.89 -55.46 -12.17
CA ASP A 19 -13.93 -54.10 -11.64
C ASP A 19 -14.75 -54.16 -10.33
N LYS A 20 -14.05 -54.42 -9.23
CA LYS A 20 -14.59 -54.26 -7.89
C LYS A 20 -14.82 -52.78 -7.67
N THR A 21 -16.00 -52.30 -8.06
CA THR A 21 -16.68 -51.21 -7.37
C THR A 21 -16.71 -51.56 -5.89
N SER A 22 -15.72 -51.05 -5.15
CA SER A 22 -15.82 -50.93 -3.71
C SER A 22 -17.01 -50.01 -3.45
N GLU A 23 -18.11 -50.59 -2.96
CA GLU A 23 -19.14 -49.85 -2.26
C GLU A 23 -18.49 -49.25 -1.00
N GLU A 24 -17.73 -48.16 -1.17
CA GLU A 24 -17.30 -47.33 -0.05
C GLU A 24 -18.55 -46.68 0.52
N GLU A 25 -18.76 -46.88 1.82
CA GLU A 25 -19.89 -46.33 2.57
C GLU A 25 -20.08 -44.84 2.24
N PRO A 26 -21.34 -44.38 2.05
CA PRO A 26 -21.61 -42.99 1.73
C PRO A 26 -21.02 -42.11 2.84
N VAL A 27 -20.13 -41.20 2.47
CA VAL A 27 -19.48 -40.29 3.44
C VAL A 27 -20.56 -39.50 4.17
N VAL A 28 -20.85 -39.90 5.42
CA VAL A 28 -21.86 -39.25 6.26
C VAL A 28 -21.21 -38.05 6.92
N TYR A 29 -21.52 -36.86 6.44
CA TYR A 29 -21.12 -35.61 7.09
C TYR A 29 -22.08 -35.29 8.24
N ALA A 30 -21.54 -34.84 9.37
CA ALA A 30 -22.32 -34.59 10.58
C ALA A 30 -23.26 -33.39 10.42
N THR A 31 -22.91 -32.44 9.54
CA THR A 31 -23.73 -31.25 9.28
C THR A 31 -23.87 -30.92 7.79
N LYS A 32 -24.93 -30.20 7.44
CA LYS A 32 -25.15 -29.67 6.09
C LYS A 32 -24.02 -28.73 5.64
N LEU A 33 -23.42 -27.99 6.58
CA LEU A 33 -22.29 -27.10 6.31
C LEU A 33 -21.02 -27.89 5.97
N GLU A 34 -20.75 -28.96 6.71
CA GLU A 34 -19.61 -29.84 6.49
C GLU A 34 -19.70 -30.56 5.13
N ALA A 35 -20.89 -31.09 4.79
CA ALA A 35 -21.15 -31.68 3.47
C ALA A 35 -20.88 -30.69 2.32
N LYS A 36 -21.30 -29.43 2.51
CA LYS A 36 -21.07 -28.35 1.55
C LYS A 36 -19.60 -27.99 1.43
N ASN A 37 -18.87 -27.93 2.56
CA ASN A 37 -17.44 -27.65 2.56
C ASN A 37 -16.64 -28.79 1.92
N ALA A 38 -17.02 -30.05 2.13
CA ALA A 38 -16.40 -31.19 1.47
C ALA A 38 -16.61 -31.16 -0.05
N PHE A 39 -17.81 -30.78 -0.51
CA PHE A 39 -18.07 -30.56 -1.94
C PHE A 39 -17.26 -29.39 -2.50
N LYS A 40 -17.13 -28.26 -1.78
CA LYS A 40 -16.26 -27.14 -2.19
C LYS A 40 -14.77 -27.52 -2.23
N SER A 41 -14.31 -28.32 -1.27
CA SER A 41 -12.94 -28.86 -1.23
C SER A 41 -12.66 -29.80 -2.39
N LEU A 42 -13.66 -30.58 -2.83
CA LEU A 42 -13.58 -31.35 -4.07
C LEU A 42 -13.35 -30.44 -5.27
N LEU A 43 -14.18 -29.41 -5.45
CA LEU A 43 -14.03 -28.44 -6.55
C LEU A 43 -12.64 -27.79 -6.56
N GLU A 44 -12.11 -27.47 -5.37
CA GLU A 44 -10.76 -26.94 -5.22
C GLU A 44 -9.67 -27.96 -5.61
N SER A 45 -9.74 -29.20 -5.10
CA SER A 45 -8.76 -30.24 -5.43
C SER A 45 -8.80 -30.68 -6.89
N ALA A 46 -9.95 -30.57 -7.55
CA ALA A 46 -10.12 -30.79 -8.98
C ALA A 46 -9.71 -29.56 -9.82
N ASN A 47 -9.19 -28.51 -9.17
CA ASN A 47 -8.70 -27.28 -9.80
C ASN A 47 -9.74 -26.56 -10.66
N VAL A 48 -11.02 -26.62 -10.26
CA VAL A 48 -12.12 -25.96 -10.96
C VAL A 48 -11.92 -24.45 -10.92
N GLN A 49 -11.84 -23.84 -12.12
CA GLN A 49 -11.62 -22.40 -12.30
C GLN A 49 -12.95 -21.62 -12.24
N SER A 50 -12.85 -20.30 -12.01
CA SER A 50 -14.01 -19.41 -11.84
C SER A 50 -14.86 -19.23 -13.11
N ASP A 51 -14.32 -19.58 -14.29
CA ASP A 51 -14.94 -19.50 -15.62
C ASP A 51 -15.55 -20.83 -16.11
N TRP A 52 -15.42 -21.91 -15.34
CA TRP A 52 -15.91 -23.23 -15.74
C TRP A 52 -17.43 -23.34 -15.70
N SER A 53 -17.98 -24.10 -16.66
CA SER A 53 -19.37 -24.53 -16.64
C SER A 53 -19.60 -25.71 -15.71
N TRP A 54 -20.85 -25.91 -15.30
CA TRP A 54 -21.25 -27.07 -14.50
C TRP A 54 -20.88 -28.39 -15.17
N ASP A 55 -21.05 -28.49 -16.49
CA ASP A 55 -20.78 -29.73 -17.24
C ASP A 55 -19.28 -30.01 -17.37
N GLN A 56 -18.45 -28.97 -17.47
CA GLN A 56 -16.98 -29.11 -17.45
C GLN A 56 -16.52 -29.62 -16.08
N ALA A 57 -16.98 -28.99 -15.00
CA ALA A 57 -16.65 -29.41 -13.64
C ALA A 57 -17.16 -30.83 -13.35
N MET A 58 -18.37 -31.17 -13.79
CA MET A 58 -18.96 -32.49 -13.58
C MET A 58 -18.05 -33.63 -14.06
N ARG A 59 -17.47 -33.48 -15.26
CA ARG A 59 -16.63 -34.51 -15.88
C ARG A 59 -15.41 -34.90 -15.03
N VAL A 60 -14.91 -33.97 -14.21
CA VAL A 60 -13.72 -34.21 -13.38
C VAL A 60 -14.04 -34.54 -11.93
N ILE A 61 -15.24 -34.21 -11.45
CA ILE A 61 -15.63 -34.42 -10.04
C ILE A 61 -16.52 -35.65 -9.81
N ILE A 62 -17.19 -36.17 -10.84
CA ILE A 62 -18.24 -37.20 -10.69
C ILE A 62 -17.72 -38.52 -10.09
N SER A 63 -16.45 -38.86 -10.31
CA SER A 63 -15.82 -40.08 -9.79
C SER A 63 -15.31 -39.94 -8.36
N ASP A 64 -15.27 -38.72 -7.79
CA ASP A 64 -14.78 -38.50 -6.44
C ASP A 64 -15.86 -38.82 -5.40
N LYS A 65 -15.51 -39.56 -4.35
CA LYS A 65 -16.43 -39.92 -3.25
C LYS A 65 -17.13 -38.72 -2.61
N ARG A 66 -16.49 -37.55 -2.58
CA ARG A 66 -17.04 -36.31 -2.02
C ARG A 66 -18.13 -35.69 -2.92
N TYR A 67 -18.28 -36.14 -4.17
CA TYR A 67 -19.38 -35.72 -5.03
C TYR A 67 -20.74 -36.10 -4.42
N GLY A 68 -20.80 -37.25 -3.76
CA GLY A 68 -21.97 -37.73 -3.02
C GLY A 68 -22.30 -36.96 -1.74
N ALA A 69 -21.43 -36.02 -1.29
CA ALA A 69 -21.63 -35.25 -0.06
C ALA A 69 -22.96 -34.47 -0.06
N LEU A 70 -23.34 -33.93 -1.22
CA LEU A 70 -24.62 -33.27 -1.42
C LEU A 70 -25.55 -34.22 -2.17
N LYS A 71 -26.74 -34.44 -1.63
CA LYS A 71 -27.67 -35.49 -2.10
C LYS A 71 -28.39 -35.09 -3.38
N THR A 72 -28.77 -33.82 -3.49
CA THR A 72 -29.57 -33.33 -4.62
C THR A 72 -28.73 -32.57 -5.64
N LEU A 73 -29.12 -32.64 -6.92
CA LEU A 73 -28.49 -31.86 -7.99
C LEU A 73 -28.61 -30.35 -7.74
N GLY A 74 -29.73 -29.91 -7.14
CA GLY A 74 -29.96 -28.50 -6.78
C GLY A 74 -28.95 -28.00 -5.76
N GLU A 75 -28.70 -28.76 -4.68
CA GLU A 75 -27.69 -28.40 -3.67
C GLU A 75 -26.28 -28.37 -4.25
N ARG A 76 -25.95 -29.34 -5.12
CA ARG A 76 -24.64 -29.36 -5.81
C ARG A 76 -24.44 -28.14 -6.70
N LYS A 77 -25.43 -27.79 -7.54
CA LYS A 77 -25.40 -26.60 -8.40
C LYS A 77 -25.31 -25.31 -7.58
N GLN A 78 -26.02 -25.23 -6.45
CA GLN A 78 -25.94 -24.10 -5.54
C GLN A 78 -24.53 -23.95 -4.94
N ALA A 79 -23.98 -25.05 -4.39
CA ALA A 79 -22.64 -25.05 -3.83
C ALA A 79 -21.56 -24.72 -4.86
N PHE A 80 -21.72 -25.19 -6.10
CA PHE A 80 -20.86 -24.86 -7.24
C PHE A 80 -20.89 -23.37 -7.59
N ASN A 81 -22.08 -22.79 -7.77
CA ASN A 81 -22.20 -21.36 -8.09
C ASN A 81 -21.62 -20.47 -6.98
N GLU A 82 -21.82 -20.85 -5.71
CA GLU A 82 -21.18 -20.16 -4.60
C GLU A 82 -19.66 -20.28 -4.62
N TYR A 83 -19.12 -21.45 -4.94
CA TYR A 83 -17.69 -21.68 -5.08
C TYR A 83 -17.10 -20.82 -6.20
N LEU A 84 -17.73 -20.78 -7.39
CA LEU A 84 -17.27 -19.93 -8.50
C LEU A 84 -17.27 -18.44 -8.10
N ASN A 85 -18.35 -17.97 -7.45
CA ASN A 85 -18.42 -16.60 -6.97
C ASN A 85 -17.34 -16.29 -5.93
N GLN A 86 -17.05 -17.23 -5.02
CA GLN A 86 -15.98 -17.09 -4.03
C GLN A 86 -14.60 -17.08 -4.70
N ARG A 87 -14.33 -17.99 -5.64
CA ARG A 87 -13.07 -18.07 -6.39
C ARG A 87 -12.82 -16.79 -7.18
N LYS A 88 -13.83 -16.27 -7.90
CA LYS A 88 -13.76 -14.99 -8.61
C LYS A 88 -13.45 -13.81 -7.69
N LYS A 89 -14.04 -13.78 -6.48
CA LYS A 89 -13.73 -12.75 -5.47
C LYS A 89 -12.27 -12.85 -4.99
N ILE A 90 -11.78 -14.06 -4.74
CA ILE A 90 -10.39 -14.31 -4.34
C ILE A 90 -9.43 -13.87 -5.44
N GLU A 91 -9.65 -14.27 -6.70
CA GLU A 91 -8.81 -13.88 -7.84
C GLU A 91 -8.74 -12.36 -8.03
N VAL A 92 -9.87 -11.66 -7.90
CA VAL A 92 -9.91 -10.18 -7.96
C VAL A 92 -9.13 -9.56 -6.81
N GLU A 93 -9.25 -10.10 -5.59
CA GLU A 93 -8.53 -9.60 -4.42
C GLU A 93 -7.03 -9.88 -4.54
N GLU A 94 -6.63 -11.08 -4.94
CA GLU A 94 -5.22 -11.43 -5.18
C GLU A 94 -4.60 -10.55 -6.26
N ARG A 95 -5.33 -10.28 -7.35
CA ARG A 95 -4.89 -9.33 -8.37
C ARG A 95 -4.72 -7.93 -7.79
N ARG A 96 -5.66 -7.48 -6.96
CA ARG A 96 -5.60 -6.16 -6.29
C ARG A 96 -4.40 -6.07 -5.34
N VAL A 97 -4.16 -7.10 -4.54
CA VAL A 97 -3.03 -7.16 -3.61
C VAL A 97 -1.70 -7.19 -4.38
N LYS A 98 -1.60 -8.01 -5.43
CA LYS A 98 -0.40 -8.08 -6.28
C LYS A 98 -0.11 -6.73 -6.94
N GLN A 99 -1.13 -6.05 -7.47
CA GLN A 99 -0.98 -4.72 -8.07
C GLN A 99 -0.58 -3.67 -7.04
N ARG A 100 -1.18 -3.68 -5.84
CA ARG A 100 -0.77 -2.77 -4.76
C ARG A 100 0.68 -3.01 -4.36
N LYS A 101 1.07 -4.26 -4.14
CA LYS A 101 2.44 -4.63 -3.80
C LYS A 101 3.44 -4.18 -4.87
N ALA A 102 3.14 -4.39 -6.15
CA ALA A 102 4.01 -3.93 -7.24
C ALA A 102 4.20 -2.41 -7.24
N ARG A 103 3.14 -1.65 -6.93
CA ARG A 103 3.22 -0.18 -6.81
C ARG A 103 4.01 0.26 -5.58
N ASP A 104 3.80 -0.38 -4.44
CA ASP A 104 4.52 -0.06 -3.21
C ASP A 104 6.02 -0.36 -3.38
N ASP A 105 6.37 -1.53 -3.91
CA ASP A 105 7.75 -1.94 -4.20
C ASP A 105 8.41 -0.98 -5.23
N PHE A 106 7.65 -0.48 -6.21
CA PHE A 106 8.11 0.53 -7.16
C PHE A 106 8.49 1.84 -6.46
N PHE A 107 7.66 2.33 -5.53
CA PHE A 107 7.98 3.54 -4.77
C PHE A 107 9.17 3.33 -3.82
N THR A 108 9.26 2.17 -3.16
CA THR A 108 10.41 1.83 -2.32
C THR A 108 11.71 1.86 -3.11
N MET A 109 11.72 1.29 -4.33
CA MET A 109 12.88 1.37 -5.22
C MET A 109 13.29 2.82 -5.54
N LEU A 110 12.33 3.72 -5.80
CA LEU A 110 12.62 5.13 -6.05
C LEU A 110 13.19 5.82 -4.81
N GLU A 111 12.66 5.54 -3.62
CA GLU A 111 13.12 6.13 -2.35
C GLU A 111 14.52 5.65 -1.93
N GLU A 112 14.89 4.41 -2.27
CA GLU A 112 16.23 3.88 -2.02
C GLU A 112 17.30 4.49 -2.94
N CYS A 113 16.90 5.10 -4.06
CA CYS A 113 17.82 5.66 -5.04
C CYS A 113 18.30 7.06 -4.63
N LYS A 114 19.52 7.15 -4.09
CA LYS A 114 20.14 8.43 -3.66
C LYS A 114 20.46 9.39 -4.79
N ASP A 115 20.68 8.88 -6.00
CA ASP A 115 21.01 9.69 -7.18
C ASP A 115 19.76 10.27 -7.86
N LEU A 116 18.56 9.93 -7.36
CA LEU A 116 17.30 10.45 -7.88
C LEU A 116 17.07 11.87 -7.37
N THR A 117 16.83 12.79 -8.31
CA THR A 117 16.48 14.18 -8.04
C THR A 117 15.08 14.50 -8.53
N SER A 118 14.43 15.53 -7.95
CA SER A 118 13.08 15.99 -8.35
C SER A 118 12.99 16.50 -9.80
N SER A 119 14.14 16.66 -10.50
CA SER A 119 14.23 17.09 -11.90
C SER A 119 14.60 15.96 -12.89
N LEU A 120 14.70 14.72 -12.41
CA LEU A 120 15.11 13.58 -13.22
C LEU A 120 14.10 13.29 -14.34
N ARG A 121 14.59 13.20 -15.59
CA ARG A 121 13.72 12.90 -16.74
C ARG A 121 13.36 11.42 -16.79
N TRP A 122 12.14 11.13 -17.23
CA TRP A 122 11.64 9.76 -17.41
C TRP A 122 12.57 8.87 -18.23
N SER A 123 13.12 9.36 -19.35
CA SER A 123 14.06 8.57 -20.17
C SER A 123 15.31 8.12 -19.40
N LYS A 124 15.81 8.96 -18.49
CA LYS A 124 16.95 8.61 -17.64
C LYS A 124 16.55 7.59 -16.58
N ALA A 125 15.34 7.72 -16.01
CA ALA A 125 14.79 6.75 -15.07
C ALA A 125 14.68 5.35 -15.68
N ILE A 126 14.23 5.24 -16.93
CA ILE A 126 14.21 3.95 -17.66
C ILE A 126 15.61 3.34 -17.73
N THR A 127 16.64 4.12 -18.08
CA THR A 127 18.02 3.61 -18.11
C THR A 127 18.51 3.17 -16.72
N MET A 128 18.09 3.86 -15.66
CA MET A 128 18.53 3.56 -14.29
C MET A 128 17.84 2.32 -13.71
N PHE A 129 16.52 2.18 -13.91
CA PHE A 129 15.70 1.17 -13.24
C PHE A 129 15.24 0.04 -14.16
N GLY A 130 15.55 0.08 -15.46
CA GLY A 130 15.03 -0.87 -16.46
C GLY A 130 15.39 -2.35 -16.19
N HIS A 131 16.46 -2.60 -15.42
CA HIS A 131 16.86 -3.95 -15.00
C HIS A 131 16.34 -4.35 -13.61
N ASP A 132 15.72 -3.44 -12.85
CA ASP A 132 15.15 -3.74 -11.54
C ASP A 132 13.83 -4.50 -11.71
N GLU A 133 13.66 -5.60 -10.96
CA GLU A 133 12.46 -6.41 -11.00
C GLU A 133 11.23 -5.63 -10.53
N ARG A 134 11.38 -4.74 -9.53
CA ARG A 134 10.31 -3.91 -8.97
C ARG A 134 9.81 -2.89 -10.00
N PHE A 135 10.70 -2.35 -10.82
CA PHE A 135 10.34 -1.50 -11.96
C PHE A 135 9.49 -2.26 -12.99
N ASN A 136 9.86 -3.52 -13.26
CA ASN A 136 9.20 -4.35 -14.25
C ASN A 136 7.92 -5.04 -13.74
N ALA A 137 7.75 -5.16 -12.42
CA ALA A 137 6.55 -5.73 -11.78
C ALA A 137 5.28 -4.91 -12.07
N VAL A 138 5.41 -3.61 -12.34
CA VAL A 138 4.33 -2.78 -12.86
C VAL A 138 4.25 -3.02 -14.37
N GLU A 139 3.29 -3.80 -14.85
CA GLU A 139 3.28 -4.28 -16.24
C GLU A 139 3.11 -3.15 -17.28
N ARG A 140 2.34 -2.11 -16.97
CA ARG A 140 1.96 -1.07 -17.94
C ARG A 140 3.01 0.06 -17.97
N PRO A 141 3.67 0.34 -19.11
CA PRO A 141 4.69 1.39 -19.19
C PRO A 141 4.16 2.78 -18.80
N LYS A 142 2.91 3.10 -19.20
CA LYS A 142 2.29 4.37 -18.84
C LYS A 142 2.05 4.49 -17.33
N GLU A 143 1.70 3.40 -16.67
CA GLU A 143 1.54 3.39 -15.21
C GLU A 143 2.88 3.62 -14.50
N ARG A 144 3.98 3.06 -15.01
CA ARG A 144 5.32 3.33 -14.47
C ARG A 144 5.68 4.81 -14.57
N GLU A 145 5.42 5.42 -15.72
CA GLU A 145 5.64 6.86 -15.95
C GLU A 145 4.80 7.70 -14.99
N ASP A 146 3.50 7.41 -14.88
CA ASP A 146 2.60 8.14 -13.99
C ASP A 146 3.02 8.00 -12.51
N LEU A 147 3.42 6.80 -12.06
CA LEU A 147 3.92 6.58 -10.69
C LEU A 147 5.21 7.37 -10.44
N PHE A 148 6.12 7.37 -11.42
CA PHE A 148 7.37 8.11 -11.33
C PHE A 148 7.14 9.63 -11.27
N GLU A 149 6.31 10.19 -12.14
CA GLU A 149 5.97 11.61 -12.12
C GLU A 149 5.31 12.03 -10.80
N ASN A 150 4.36 11.23 -10.31
CA ASN A 150 3.75 11.45 -8.99
C ASN A 150 4.80 11.44 -7.88
N TYR A 151 5.74 10.49 -7.91
CA TYR A 151 6.83 10.44 -6.94
C TYR A 151 7.70 11.72 -6.98
N LEU A 152 8.05 12.22 -8.17
CA LEU A 152 8.85 13.45 -8.28
C LEU A 152 8.13 14.68 -7.71
N VAL A 153 6.82 14.78 -7.93
CA VAL A 153 6.00 15.85 -7.33
C VAL A 153 6.02 15.76 -5.81
N GLU A 154 5.84 14.56 -5.24
CA GLU A 154 5.89 14.37 -3.79
C GLU A 154 7.30 14.61 -3.22
N LEU A 155 8.35 14.21 -3.94
CA LEU A 155 9.72 14.50 -3.58
C LEU A 155 9.98 16.00 -3.52
N GLN A 156 9.56 16.75 -4.53
CA GLN A 156 9.69 18.21 -4.56
C GLN A 156 8.91 18.88 -3.41
N LYS A 157 7.71 18.38 -3.11
CA LYS A 157 6.92 18.86 -1.95
C LYS A 157 7.64 18.59 -0.63
N LYS A 158 8.21 17.39 -0.46
CA LYS A 158 8.98 16.99 0.73
C LYS A 158 10.21 17.86 0.91
N GLU A 159 10.95 18.13 -0.17
CA GLU A 159 12.11 19.03 -0.19
C GLU A 159 11.71 20.46 0.23
N LYS A 160 10.64 21.00 -0.37
CA LYS A 160 10.13 22.34 -0.03
C LYS A 160 9.64 22.42 1.41
N ALA A 161 8.93 21.41 1.90
CA ALA A 161 8.45 21.35 3.28
C ALA A 161 9.62 21.29 4.28
N LYS A 162 10.65 20.50 3.97
CA LYS A 162 11.87 20.43 4.80
C LYS A 162 12.60 21.77 4.84
N ALA A 163 12.76 22.43 3.68
CA ALA A 163 13.39 23.75 3.62
C ALA A 163 12.58 24.80 4.41
N ALA A 164 11.25 24.77 4.32
CA ALA A 164 10.38 25.66 5.08
C ALA A 164 10.45 25.42 6.60
N GLU A 165 10.49 24.17 7.03
CA GLU A 165 10.62 23.85 8.46
C GLU A 165 12.00 24.26 9.00
N GLU A 166 13.07 24.04 8.24
CA GLU A 166 14.41 24.52 8.60
C GLU A 166 14.47 26.05 8.68
N HIS A 167 13.82 26.76 7.75
CA HIS A 167 13.71 28.22 7.77
C HIS A 167 12.94 28.71 9.00
N LYS A 168 11.78 28.10 9.30
CA LYS A 168 11.00 28.37 10.50
C LYS A 168 11.79 28.14 11.79
N ARG A 169 12.59 27.07 11.84
CA ARG A 169 13.47 26.79 12.98
C ARG A 169 14.52 27.88 13.17
N ARG A 170 15.19 28.33 12.09
CA ARG A 170 16.17 29.43 12.16
C ARG A 170 15.52 30.74 12.64
N ILE A 171 14.31 31.03 12.19
CA ILE A 171 13.54 32.18 12.65
C ILE A 171 13.25 32.09 14.15
N ALA A 172 12.81 30.93 14.64
CA ALA A 172 12.51 30.73 16.05
C ALA A 172 13.77 30.87 16.93
N GLU A 173 14.89 30.28 16.52
CA GLU A 173 16.19 30.40 17.21
C GLU A 173 16.65 31.86 17.31
N TYR A 174 16.45 32.65 16.24
CA TYR A 174 16.77 34.08 16.26
C TYR A 174 15.79 34.88 17.12
N ARG A 175 14.50 34.54 17.14
CA ARG A 175 13.51 35.18 18.02
C ARG A 175 13.85 34.97 19.48
N GLU A 176 14.20 33.74 19.87
CA GLU A 176 14.65 33.42 21.24
C GLU A 176 15.92 34.18 21.61
N PHE A 177 16.84 34.38 20.65
CA PHE A 177 18.00 35.23 20.86
C PHE A 177 17.61 36.69 21.17
N LEU A 178 16.67 37.27 20.42
CA LEU A 178 16.19 38.63 20.69
C LEU A 178 15.50 38.73 22.06
N GLU A 179 14.77 37.69 22.47
CA GLU A 179 14.15 37.60 23.80
C GLU A 179 15.19 37.58 24.92
N SER A 180 16.34 36.93 24.71
CA SER A 180 17.45 36.93 25.67
C SER A 180 18.20 38.27 25.76
N CYS A 181 17.97 39.21 24.84
CA CYS A 181 18.67 40.48 24.80
C CYS A 181 17.97 41.53 25.67
N ASP A 182 18.49 41.75 26.88
CA ASP A 182 17.94 42.71 27.84
C ASP A 182 17.87 44.17 27.34
N PHE A 183 18.71 44.53 26.37
CA PHE A 183 18.77 45.88 25.81
C PHE A 183 17.68 46.16 24.77
N ILE A 184 16.91 45.15 24.36
CA ILE A 184 15.78 45.31 23.44
C ILE A 184 14.51 45.54 24.26
N LYS A 185 13.84 46.65 24.00
CA LYS A 185 12.59 47.12 24.61
C LYS A 185 11.60 47.56 23.53
N ALA A 186 10.33 47.73 23.89
CA ALA A 186 9.25 48.11 22.96
C ALA A 186 9.54 49.35 22.07
N ASN A 187 10.33 50.32 22.54
CA ASN A 187 10.70 51.52 21.77
C ASN A 187 12.03 51.41 21.01
N THR A 188 12.61 50.21 20.93
CA THR A 188 13.94 49.99 20.37
C THR A 188 13.90 50.06 18.86
N GLN A 189 14.79 50.89 18.28
CA GLN A 189 14.89 51.03 16.83
C GLN A 189 15.95 50.07 16.27
N TRP A 190 15.60 49.37 15.20
CA TRP A 190 16.48 48.41 14.50
C TRP A 190 17.89 48.96 14.25
N ARG A 191 18.00 50.18 13.71
CA ARG A 191 19.28 50.83 13.39
C ARG A 191 20.23 50.99 14.58
N LYS A 192 19.73 50.99 15.81
CA LYS A 192 20.55 51.17 17.02
C LYS A 192 21.07 49.86 17.61
N VAL A 193 20.47 48.74 17.22
CA VAL A 193 20.80 47.42 17.78
C VAL A 193 21.41 46.49 16.74
N GLN A 194 21.28 46.82 15.45
CA GLN A 194 21.78 46.00 14.36
C GLN A 194 23.26 45.60 14.54
N ASP A 195 24.15 46.57 14.77
CA ASP A 195 25.59 46.32 14.94
C ASP A 195 25.91 45.36 16.11
N ARG A 196 25.04 45.31 17.14
CA ARG A 196 25.22 44.43 18.30
C ARG A 196 24.70 43.01 18.05
N LEU A 197 23.81 42.84 17.07
CA LEU A 197 23.23 41.56 16.69
C LEU A 197 24.02 40.88 15.57
N GLU A 198 24.78 41.66 14.79
CA GLU A 198 25.55 41.18 13.62
C GLU A 198 26.63 40.14 13.95
N ASP A 199 27.16 40.15 15.18
CA ASP A 199 28.19 39.21 15.63
C ASP A 199 27.64 37.80 15.97
N ASP A 200 26.31 37.63 16.09
CA ASP A 200 25.71 36.34 16.45
C ASP A 200 25.52 35.42 15.23
N GLU A 201 25.85 34.14 15.38
CA GLU A 201 25.73 33.16 14.30
C GLU A 201 24.28 33.02 13.79
N ARG A 202 23.28 33.15 14.67
CA ARG A 202 21.84 33.06 14.32
C ARG A 202 21.41 34.24 13.45
N TYR A 203 22.03 35.41 13.64
CA TYR A 203 21.83 36.56 12.76
C TYR A 203 22.38 36.26 11.35
N ALA A 204 23.59 35.71 11.24
CA ALA A 204 24.21 35.41 9.96
C ALA A 204 23.45 34.34 9.15
N ARG A 205 22.79 33.39 9.82
CA ARG A 205 22.01 32.28 9.21
C ARG A 205 20.68 32.69 8.55
N LEU A 206 20.17 33.89 8.83
CA LEU A 206 18.92 34.42 8.27
C LEU A 206 19.16 35.42 7.14
N GLU A 207 18.17 35.64 6.27
CA GLU A 207 18.22 36.71 5.26
C GLU A 207 17.94 38.08 5.88
N LYS A 208 18.38 39.16 5.23
CA LYS A 208 18.18 40.54 5.72
C LYS A 208 16.71 40.88 5.96
N ILE A 209 15.81 40.36 5.11
CA ILE A 209 14.37 40.57 5.24
C ILE A 209 13.83 39.85 6.48
N ASP A 210 14.17 38.57 6.67
CA ASP A 210 13.74 37.78 7.81
C ASP A 210 14.23 38.38 9.14
N ARG A 211 15.48 38.85 9.19
CA ARG A 211 16.05 39.49 10.39
C ARG A 211 15.21 40.68 10.85
N LEU A 212 14.83 41.53 9.89
CA LEU A 212 14.02 42.72 10.16
C LEU A 212 12.60 42.35 10.55
N ASP A 213 11.99 41.40 9.85
CA ASP A 213 10.62 40.95 10.12
C ASP A 213 10.49 40.35 11.51
N VAL A 214 11.43 39.47 11.91
CA VAL A 214 11.45 38.87 13.26
C VAL A 214 11.67 39.93 14.33
N PHE A 215 12.56 40.90 14.10
CA PHE A 215 12.75 42.00 15.03
C PHE A 215 11.50 42.85 15.21
N GLN A 216 10.87 43.26 14.10
CA GLN A 216 9.64 44.04 14.16
C GLN A 216 8.50 43.27 14.85
N ASP A 217 8.40 41.97 14.60
CA ASP A 217 7.41 41.13 15.26
C ASP A 217 7.65 41.03 16.77
N TYR A 218 8.90 40.89 17.18
CA TYR A 218 9.26 40.89 18.59
C TYR A 218 8.97 42.26 19.26
N ILE A 219 9.28 43.38 18.60
CA ILE A 219 8.94 44.71 19.11
C ILE A 219 7.42 44.87 19.28
N ARG A 220 6.62 44.47 18.28
CA ARG A 220 5.14 44.48 18.39
C ARG A 220 4.64 43.61 19.55
N HIS A 221 5.27 42.46 19.79
CA HIS A 221 4.96 41.61 20.94
C HIS A 221 5.22 42.35 22.26
N LEU A 222 6.38 42.98 22.41
CA LEU A 222 6.73 43.77 23.60
C LEU A 222 5.79 44.96 23.82
N GLU A 223 5.43 45.69 22.76
CA GLU A 223 4.47 46.81 22.82
C GLU A 223 3.10 46.34 23.37
N LYS A 224 2.62 45.19 22.88
CA LYS A 224 1.36 44.60 23.32
C LYS A 224 1.41 44.13 24.77
N GLU A 225 2.50 43.50 25.19
CA GLU A 225 2.69 43.10 26.60
C GLU A 225 2.73 44.32 27.52
N GLU A 226 3.41 45.40 27.13
CA GLU A 226 3.45 46.64 27.91
C GLU A 226 2.06 47.29 28.02
N GLU A 227 1.28 47.30 26.94
CA GLU A 227 -0.10 47.80 26.94
C GLU A 227 -1.01 46.96 27.85
N GLU A 228 -0.91 45.64 27.78
CA GLU A 228 -1.66 44.73 28.64
C GLU A 228 -1.31 44.94 30.13
N GLN A 229 -0.03 45.05 30.46
CA GLN A 229 0.42 45.33 31.83
C GLN A 229 -0.11 46.68 32.34
N LYS A 230 -0.12 47.71 31.49
CA LYS A 230 -0.73 49.00 31.81
C LYS A 230 -2.24 48.87 32.07
N ARG A 231 -2.93 48.04 31.28
CA ARG A 231 -4.36 47.78 31.44
C ARG A 231 -4.66 47.05 32.75
N ILE A 232 -3.94 45.97 33.04
CA ILE A 232 -4.06 45.19 34.29
C ILE A 232 -3.80 46.10 35.49
N ARG A 233 -2.70 46.87 35.47
CA ARG A 233 -2.37 47.79 36.57
C ARG A 233 -3.46 48.81 36.82
N LYS A 234 -4.04 49.39 35.77
CA LYS A 234 -5.19 50.31 35.91
C LYS A 234 -6.37 49.60 36.57
N VAL A 235 -6.77 48.42 36.08
CA VAL A 235 -7.90 47.65 36.64
C VAL A 235 -7.67 47.27 38.10
N CYS A 236 -6.46 46.81 38.47
CA CYS A 236 -6.11 46.52 39.87
C CYS A 236 -6.18 47.76 40.77
N CYS A 237 -5.78 48.94 40.28
CA CYS A 237 -5.93 50.19 41.02
C CYS A 237 -7.39 50.60 41.20
N TYR A 238 -8.27 50.34 40.22
CA TYR A 238 -9.71 50.62 40.33
C TYR A 238 -10.46 49.65 41.26
N LEU A 239 -9.97 48.42 41.46
CA LEU A 239 -10.58 47.41 42.34
C LEU A 239 -10.15 47.54 43.82
N HIS A 240 -9.02 48.20 44.09
CA HIS A 240 -8.52 48.43 45.46
C HIS A 240 -9.02 49.76 46.07
N HIS A 241 -9.85 50.51 45.35
CA HIS A 241 -10.30 51.85 45.72
C HIS A 241 -11.82 51.91 45.86
#